data_AF-A0A1H4WQI3-F1
#
_entry.id   AF-A0A1H4WQI3-F1
#
_cell.length_a   1.000
_cell.length_b   1.000
_cell.length_c   1.000
_cell.angle_alpha   90.00
_cell.angle_beta   90.00
_cell.angle_gamma   90.00
#
_symmetry.space_group_name_H-M   'P 1'
#
loop_
_entity.id
_entity.type
_entity.pdbx_description
1 polymer ?
#
loop_
_entity_poly.entity_id
_entity_poly.type
_entity_poly.pdbx_seq_one_letter_code
_entity_poly.pdbx_strand_id
1 'polypeptide(L)'
;MRKAVIALSILAATLTSLGARAQPAVMAQASGRPVLTVEGNGRAEAKPDQARLSASVSGKAATLEAAVEASQNVATRAEALLQSLKGEGLEVERSNFSLAESRPPYPVPGAPQAAPPTPSYTATTTYSLKIGKLDRLNAVIGKLAASGLVEMHAVSFSLLDERNVLDEARRKAVADAGHQAQTLADAAGVRLDEIVTISNTRATPRSFAAAGMAAPQSVEIVPPDTLGFDASVVMSWHISSRP
;
A
#
# COMPACT_ATOMS: atom_id res chain seq x y z
N MET A 1 6.33 102.29 -0.37
CA MET A 1 5.73 101.65 -1.56
C MET A 1 5.78 100.14 -1.39
N ARG A 2 4.60 99.51 -1.40
CA ARG A 2 4.31 98.09 -1.76
C ARG A 2 4.72 96.95 -0.81
N LYS A 3 3.64 96.27 -0.33
CA LYS A 3 3.49 94.83 0.04
C LYS A 3 4.01 94.44 1.45
N ALA A 4 3.37 93.59 2.26
CA ALA A 4 2.17 92.77 2.13
C ALA A 4 1.59 92.43 3.54
N VAL A 5 0.31 92.06 3.50
CA VAL A 5 -0.63 91.69 4.56
C VAL A 5 -0.52 90.18 4.89
N ILE A 6 -0.63 89.86 6.19
CA ILE A 6 -1.26 88.69 6.86
C ILE A 6 -1.21 87.31 6.18
N ALA A 7 -0.66 86.31 6.89
CA ALA A 7 -1.22 84.95 6.99
C ALA A 7 -0.48 84.16 8.09
N LEU A 8 -1.17 83.85 9.19
CA LEU A 8 -0.69 82.96 10.26
C LEU A 8 -1.19 81.55 9.94
N SER A 9 -0.27 80.65 9.60
CA SER A 9 -0.56 79.28 9.15
C SER A 9 -0.50 78.28 10.31
N ILE A 10 -1.48 77.38 10.29
CA ILE A 10 -1.85 76.28 11.19
C ILE A 10 -0.85 75.11 11.11
N LEU A 11 -0.56 74.39 12.22
CA LEU A 11 -0.51 72.91 12.19
C LEU A 11 -0.63 72.24 13.57
N ALA A 12 -1.47 71.21 13.61
CA ALA A 12 -1.89 70.40 14.74
C ALA A 12 -0.83 69.37 15.20
N ALA A 13 -0.87 68.99 16.48
CA ALA A 13 -0.23 67.77 16.98
C ALA A 13 -1.20 67.01 17.90
N THR A 14 -1.74 65.94 17.35
CA THR A 14 -2.62 64.95 17.99
C THR A 14 -1.82 64.05 18.94
N LEU A 15 -2.27 63.93 20.20
CA LEU A 15 -1.80 62.91 21.14
C LEU A 15 -2.33 61.53 20.72
N THR A 16 -1.47 60.68 20.16
CA THR A 16 -1.75 59.25 19.96
C THR A 16 -1.25 58.44 21.14
N SER A 17 -2.17 57.87 21.92
CA SER A 17 -1.90 56.88 22.95
C SER A 17 -1.46 55.56 22.32
N LEU A 18 -0.19 55.20 22.51
CA LEU A 18 0.36 53.92 22.09
C LEU A 18 -0.06 52.86 23.11
N GLY A 19 -1.22 52.26 22.91
CA GLY A 19 -1.66 51.09 23.66
C GLY A 19 -0.78 49.90 23.32
N ALA A 20 0.12 49.55 24.24
CA ALA A 20 0.83 48.27 24.20
C ALA A 20 -0.20 47.14 24.33
N ARG A 21 -0.63 46.57 23.19
CA ARG A 21 -1.32 45.28 23.19
C ARG A 21 -0.31 44.24 23.67
N ALA A 22 -0.45 43.85 24.93
CA ALA A 22 0.08 42.59 25.42
C ALA A 22 -0.47 41.49 24.50
N GLN A 23 0.35 40.99 23.59
CA GLN A 23 0.07 39.72 22.94
C GLN A 23 0.01 38.68 24.06
N PRO A 24 -1.05 37.88 24.20
CA PRO A 24 -0.98 36.72 25.06
C PRO A 24 0.14 35.87 24.48
N ALA A 25 1.28 35.84 25.17
CA ALA A 25 2.26 34.80 24.97
C ALA A 25 1.47 33.51 25.19
N VAL A 26 1.29 32.74 24.12
CA VAL A 26 0.91 31.34 24.26
C VAL A 26 2.11 30.71 24.93
N MET A 27 2.16 30.81 26.26
CA MET A 27 2.96 29.91 27.07
C MET A 27 2.34 28.56 26.80
N ALA A 28 2.90 27.85 25.83
CA ALA A 28 2.78 26.41 25.77
C ALA A 28 3.27 25.95 27.14
N GLN A 29 2.34 25.65 28.04
CA GLN A 29 2.64 24.89 29.23
C GLN A 29 3.02 23.50 28.75
N ALA A 30 4.28 23.33 28.34
CA ALA A 30 4.91 22.04 28.29
C ALA A 30 5.23 21.67 29.74
N SER A 31 4.20 21.25 30.48
CA SER A 31 4.30 20.73 31.84
C SER A 31 4.91 19.31 31.87
N GLY A 32 5.78 19.00 30.91
CA GLY A 32 6.51 17.75 30.79
C GLY A 32 7.99 17.99 30.53
N ARG A 33 8.84 17.06 30.97
CA ARG A 33 10.28 17.06 30.64
C ARG A 33 10.46 17.16 29.12
N PRO A 34 11.47 17.89 28.62
CA PRO A 34 11.75 17.99 27.18
C PRO A 34 11.89 16.61 26.53
N VAL A 35 11.44 16.48 25.28
CA VAL A 35 11.43 15.22 24.52
C VAL A 35 12.06 15.43 23.15
N LEU A 36 12.92 14.51 22.74
CA LEU A 36 13.39 14.36 21.37
C LEU A 36 12.64 13.19 20.72
N THR A 37 12.04 13.41 19.56
CA THR A 37 11.36 12.36 18.77
C THR A 37 12.06 12.22 17.43
N VAL A 38 12.37 10.99 17.03
CA VAL A 38 12.92 10.67 15.71
C VAL A 38 12.20 9.50 15.06
N GLU A 39 12.32 9.40 13.75
CA GLU A 39 11.82 8.28 12.96
C GLU A 39 13.02 7.52 12.36
N GLY A 40 13.18 6.26 12.77
CA GLY A 40 14.20 5.38 12.22
C GLY A 40 13.61 4.43 11.19
N ASN A 41 14.40 4.14 10.16
CA ASN A 41 14.03 3.25 9.06
C ASN A 41 14.99 2.07 8.98
N GLY A 42 14.45 0.89 8.66
CA GLY A 42 15.24 -0.33 8.53
C GLY A 42 14.78 -1.17 7.37
N ARG A 43 15.75 -1.77 6.66
CA ARG A 43 15.52 -2.63 5.51
C ARG A 43 16.22 -3.97 5.66
N ALA A 44 15.51 -5.04 5.36
CA ALA A 44 16.06 -6.39 5.24
C ALA A 44 15.63 -7.01 3.91
N GLU A 45 16.41 -7.98 3.44
CA GLU A 45 16.20 -8.61 2.15
C GLU A 45 16.31 -10.12 2.28
N ALA A 46 15.49 -10.85 1.54
CA ALA A 46 15.53 -12.31 1.53
C ALA A 46 15.07 -12.86 0.18
N LYS A 47 15.58 -14.04 -0.18
CA LYS A 47 15.20 -14.71 -1.43
C LYS A 47 13.79 -15.29 -1.30
N PRO A 48 12.88 -15.07 -2.26
CA PRO A 48 11.55 -15.67 -2.22
C PRO A 48 11.65 -17.21 -2.24
N ASP A 49 10.75 -17.88 -1.52
CA ASP A 49 10.65 -19.35 -1.50
C ASP A 49 9.29 -19.86 -2.02
N GLN A 50 8.33 -18.97 -2.25
CA GLN A 50 7.01 -19.30 -2.75
C GLN A 50 6.46 -18.24 -3.71
N ALA A 51 5.47 -18.64 -4.51
CA ALA A 51 4.72 -17.76 -5.39
C ALA A 51 3.22 -17.85 -5.08
N ARG A 52 2.51 -16.73 -5.19
CA ARG A 52 1.05 -16.65 -5.19
C ARG A 52 0.56 -16.29 -6.58
N LEU A 53 -0.45 -17.03 -7.03
CA LEU A 53 -1.13 -16.83 -8.30
C LEU A 53 -2.62 -16.66 -8.04
N SER A 54 -3.23 -15.67 -8.68
CA SER A 54 -4.69 -15.57 -8.76
C SER A 54 -5.17 -16.12 -10.10
N ALA A 55 -6.16 -17.00 -10.07
CA ALA A 55 -6.80 -17.56 -11.27
C ALA A 55 -8.31 -17.52 -11.14
N SER A 56 -9.05 -17.24 -12.21
CA SER A 56 -10.51 -17.23 -12.18
C SER A 56 -11.13 -18.10 -13.26
N VAL A 57 -12.32 -18.61 -12.97
CA VAL A 57 -13.24 -19.17 -13.95
C VAL A 57 -14.48 -18.30 -13.99
N SER A 58 -15.08 -18.13 -15.17
CA SER A 58 -16.30 -17.36 -15.31
C SER A 58 -17.31 -18.02 -16.25
N GLY A 59 -18.59 -17.78 -15.97
CA GLY A 59 -19.71 -18.15 -16.81
C GLY A 59 -20.54 -16.92 -17.10
N LYS A 60 -20.87 -16.68 -18.37
CA LYS A 60 -21.68 -15.54 -18.80
C LYS A 60 -22.95 -16.02 -19.48
N ALA A 61 -24.10 -15.49 -19.08
CA ALA A 61 -25.39 -15.82 -19.66
C ALA A 61 -26.40 -14.67 -19.59
N ALA A 62 -27.55 -14.84 -20.23
CA ALA A 62 -28.65 -13.86 -20.22
C ALA A 62 -29.50 -13.92 -18.93
N THR A 63 -29.43 -15.03 -18.17
CA THR A 63 -30.07 -15.18 -16.87
C THR A 63 -29.02 -15.45 -15.80
N LEU A 64 -29.37 -15.12 -14.55
CA LEU A 64 -28.51 -15.34 -13.39
C LEU A 64 -28.23 -16.84 -13.20
N GLU A 65 -29.26 -17.67 -13.28
CA GLU A 65 -29.18 -19.11 -13.06
C GLU A 65 -28.25 -19.77 -14.09
N ALA A 66 -28.40 -19.41 -15.37
CA ALA A 66 -27.57 -19.94 -16.44
C ALA A 66 -26.10 -19.49 -16.32
N ALA A 67 -25.85 -18.26 -15.82
CA ALA A 67 -24.49 -17.78 -15.61
C ALA A 67 -23.81 -18.55 -14.47
N VAL A 68 -24.54 -18.80 -13.39
CA VAL A 68 -24.07 -19.62 -12.26
C VAL A 68 -23.77 -21.05 -12.69
N GLU A 69 -24.70 -21.69 -13.42
CA GLU A 69 -24.52 -23.06 -13.92
C GLU A 69 -23.31 -23.16 -14.86
N ALA A 70 -23.17 -22.21 -15.79
CA ALA A 70 -22.01 -22.14 -16.68
C ALA A 70 -20.69 -22.00 -15.90
N SER A 71 -20.66 -21.13 -14.89
CA SER A 71 -19.46 -20.95 -14.05
C SER A 71 -19.15 -22.21 -13.23
N GLN A 72 -20.16 -22.90 -12.68
CA GLN A 72 -19.97 -24.12 -11.89
C GLN A 72 -19.42 -25.26 -12.74
N ASN A 73 -19.93 -25.43 -13.96
CA ASN A 73 -19.45 -26.46 -14.89
C ASN A 73 -17.97 -26.28 -15.26
N VAL A 74 -17.47 -25.05 -15.33
CA VAL A 74 -16.05 -24.76 -15.54
C VAL A 74 -15.27 -24.92 -14.23
N ALA A 75 -15.83 -24.45 -13.10
CA ALA A 75 -15.22 -24.56 -11.77
C ALA A 75 -14.93 -26.01 -11.38
N THR A 76 -15.85 -26.96 -11.58
CA THR A 76 -15.62 -28.38 -11.26
C THR A 76 -14.43 -28.96 -12.03
N ARG A 77 -14.28 -28.59 -13.31
CA ARG A 77 -13.14 -29.03 -14.14
C ARG A 77 -11.84 -28.36 -13.70
N ALA A 78 -11.90 -27.07 -13.38
CA ALA A 78 -10.76 -26.33 -12.84
C ALA A 78 -10.32 -26.92 -11.49
N GLU A 79 -11.24 -27.27 -10.60
CA GLU A 79 -10.93 -27.91 -9.32
C GLU A 79 -10.27 -29.26 -9.49
N ALA A 80 -10.75 -30.11 -10.39
CA ALA A 80 -10.08 -31.38 -10.70
C ALA A 80 -8.63 -31.16 -11.18
N LEU A 81 -8.41 -30.16 -12.03
CA LEU A 81 -7.07 -29.77 -12.46
C LEU A 81 -6.22 -29.29 -11.27
N LEU A 82 -6.72 -28.36 -10.46
CA LEU A 82 -6.01 -27.82 -9.29
C LEU A 82 -5.65 -28.94 -8.30
N GLN A 83 -6.53 -29.93 -8.11
CA GLN A 83 -6.26 -31.10 -7.27
C GLN A 83 -5.14 -31.96 -7.84
N SER A 84 -5.10 -32.17 -9.16
CA SER A 84 -4.01 -32.93 -9.80
C SER A 84 -2.64 -32.25 -9.64
N LEU A 85 -2.62 -30.92 -9.55
CA LEU A 85 -1.41 -30.11 -9.40
C LEU A 85 -0.92 -30.01 -7.95
N LYS A 86 -1.69 -30.51 -6.96
CA LYS A 86 -1.25 -30.51 -5.56
C LYS A 86 0.06 -31.23 -5.33
N GLY A 87 0.31 -32.32 -6.06
CA GLY A 87 1.58 -33.06 -6.00
C GLY A 87 2.80 -32.24 -6.46
N GLU A 88 2.57 -31.17 -7.22
CA GLU A 88 3.62 -30.26 -7.71
C GLU A 88 3.88 -29.08 -6.75
N GLY A 89 3.20 -29.05 -5.59
CA GLY A 89 3.34 -28.01 -4.58
C GLY A 89 2.34 -26.87 -4.72
N LEU A 90 1.30 -27.03 -5.55
CA LEU A 90 0.17 -26.11 -5.62
C LEU A 90 -0.80 -26.33 -4.44
N GLU A 91 -1.22 -25.24 -3.82
CA GLU A 91 -2.22 -25.24 -2.75
C GLU A 91 -3.26 -24.16 -3.05
N VAL A 92 -4.53 -24.47 -2.80
CA VAL A 92 -5.61 -23.48 -2.89
C VAL A 92 -5.77 -22.83 -1.51
N GLU A 93 -5.38 -21.57 -1.36
CA GLU A 93 -5.50 -20.83 -0.10
C GLU A 93 -6.95 -20.40 0.17
N ARG A 94 -7.64 -19.95 -0.88
CA ARG A 94 -9.02 -19.46 -0.80
C ARG A 94 -9.68 -19.51 -2.17
N SER A 95 -11.00 -19.68 -2.19
CA SER A 95 -11.85 -19.37 -3.33
C SER A 95 -12.85 -18.28 -2.96
N ASN A 96 -13.20 -17.43 -3.92
CA ASN A 96 -14.20 -16.38 -3.77
C ASN A 96 -15.14 -16.38 -4.97
N PHE A 97 -16.44 -16.46 -4.72
CA PHE A 97 -17.47 -16.36 -5.74
C PHE A 97 -18.01 -14.94 -5.83
N SER A 98 -18.26 -14.47 -7.04
CA SER A 98 -18.84 -13.15 -7.31
C SER A 98 -19.81 -13.23 -8.48
N LEU A 99 -20.82 -12.38 -8.46
CA LEU A 99 -21.81 -12.26 -9.53
C LEU A 99 -21.93 -10.79 -9.92
N ALA A 100 -21.85 -10.53 -11.22
CA ALA A 100 -22.00 -9.20 -11.79
C ALA A 100 -23.15 -9.19 -12.81
N GLU A 101 -24.02 -8.20 -12.71
CA GLU A 101 -25.00 -7.87 -13.74
C GLU A 101 -24.47 -6.68 -14.56
N SER A 102 -24.44 -6.83 -15.89
CA SER A 102 -24.07 -5.78 -16.82
C SER A 102 -25.28 -5.42 -17.66
N ARG A 103 -25.69 -4.15 -17.58
CA ARG A 103 -26.74 -3.56 -18.42
C ARG A 103 -26.08 -2.74 -19.53
N PRO A 104 -26.41 -2.97 -20.80
CA PRO A 104 -25.97 -2.09 -21.86
C PRO A 104 -26.49 -0.65 -21.63
N PRO A 105 -25.75 0.38 -22.06
CA PRO A 105 -26.18 1.76 -21.93
C PRO A 105 -27.52 1.98 -22.66
N TYR A 106 -28.35 2.86 -22.11
CA TYR A 106 -29.62 3.22 -22.74
C TYR A 106 -29.37 3.85 -24.12
N PRO A 107 -30.17 3.51 -25.16
CA PRO A 107 -30.07 4.17 -26.45
C PRO A 107 -30.23 5.69 -26.32
N VAL A 108 -29.39 6.44 -27.03
CA VAL A 108 -29.49 7.90 -27.10
C VAL A 108 -30.79 8.33 -27.82
N PRO A 109 -31.40 9.48 -27.46
CA PRO A 109 -32.57 9.99 -28.16
C PRO A 109 -32.29 10.16 -29.66
N GLY A 110 -33.07 9.51 -30.52
CA GLY A 110 -32.92 9.56 -31.99
C GLY A 110 -32.29 8.33 -32.64
N ALA A 111 -31.85 7.33 -31.86
CA ALA A 111 -31.48 6.03 -32.41
C ALA A 111 -32.72 5.25 -32.88
N PRO A 112 -32.63 4.43 -33.96
CA PRO A 112 -33.69 3.49 -34.32
C PRO A 112 -34.09 2.66 -33.11
N GLN A 113 -35.38 2.37 -32.95
CA GLN A 113 -35.94 1.63 -31.81
C GLN A 113 -35.31 0.22 -31.72
N ALA A 114 -34.15 0.12 -31.09
CA ALA A 114 -33.54 -1.15 -30.74
C ALA A 114 -34.32 -1.74 -29.55
N ALA A 115 -34.48 -3.06 -29.53
CA ALA A 115 -35.06 -3.76 -28.39
C ALA A 115 -34.37 -3.32 -27.09
N PRO A 116 -35.10 -3.22 -25.96
CA PRO A 116 -34.51 -2.82 -24.70
C PRO A 116 -33.29 -3.69 -24.41
N PRO A 117 -32.15 -3.09 -24.03
CA PRO A 117 -30.91 -3.81 -23.86
C PRO A 117 -31.09 -4.92 -22.82
N THR A 118 -30.86 -6.17 -23.23
CA THR A 118 -30.97 -7.33 -22.33
C THR A 118 -29.80 -7.33 -21.35
N PRO A 119 -30.04 -7.47 -20.03
CA PRO A 119 -28.95 -7.61 -19.07
C PRO A 119 -28.14 -8.88 -19.37
N SER A 120 -26.85 -8.84 -19.07
CA SER A 120 -26.00 -10.03 -19.05
C SER A 120 -25.47 -10.26 -17.65
N TYR A 121 -25.45 -11.51 -17.22
CA TYR A 121 -24.96 -11.93 -15.92
C TYR A 121 -23.62 -12.64 -16.12
N THR A 122 -22.64 -12.31 -15.28
CA THR A 122 -21.35 -12.98 -15.24
C THR A 122 -21.11 -13.47 -13.82
N ALA A 123 -21.04 -14.79 -13.66
CA ALA A 123 -20.63 -15.44 -12.42
C ALA A 123 -19.13 -15.74 -12.53
N THR A 124 -18.35 -15.36 -11.54
CA THR A 124 -16.89 -15.53 -11.51
C THR A 124 -16.48 -16.16 -10.19
N THR A 125 -15.71 -17.25 -10.27
CA THR A 125 -15.03 -17.85 -9.12
C THR A 125 -13.54 -17.60 -9.25
N THR A 126 -12.97 -16.91 -8.27
CA THR A 126 -11.54 -16.60 -8.20
C THR A 126 -10.87 -17.47 -7.15
N TYR A 127 -9.79 -18.14 -7.52
CA TYR A 127 -8.94 -18.96 -6.67
C TYR A 127 -7.64 -18.22 -6.37
N SER A 128 -7.31 -18.10 -5.09
CA SER A 128 -5.99 -17.70 -4.61
C SER A 128 -5.16 -18.95 -4.41
N LEU A 129 -4.11 -19.08 -5.21
CA LEU A 129 -3.25 -20.25 -5.29
C LEU A 129 -1.86 -19.91 -4.73
N LYS A 130 -1.28 -20.86 -4.00
CA LYS A 130 0.08 -20.79 -3.47
C LYS A 130 0.91 -21.92 -4.06
N ILE A 131 2.12 -21.61 -4.49
CA ILE A 131 3.08 -22.55 -5.05
C ILE A 131 4.33 -22.49 -4.18
N GLY A 132 4.53 -23.52 -3.35
CA GLY A 132 5.63 -23.56 -2.38
C GLY A 132 6.97 -24.02 -2.96
N LYS A 133 7.02 -24.36 -4.26
CA LYS A 133 8.24 -24.79 -4.95
C LYS A 133 8.42 -23.97 -6.23
N LEU A 134 9.27 -22.95 -6.17
CA LEU A 134 9.52 -22.07 -7.32
C LEU A 134 10.08 -22.83 -8.53
N ASP A 135 10.85 -23.90 -8.33
CA ASP A 135 11.33 -24.76 -9.42
C ASP A 135 10.20 -25.45 -10.22
N ARG A 136 9.01 -25.56 -9.62
CA ARG A 136 7.82 -26.14 -10.25
C ARG A 136 6.86 -25.08 -10.80
N LEU A 137 7.14 -23.80 -10.57
CA LEU A 137 6.27 -22.68 -10.95
C LEU A 137 5.91 -22.70 -12.43
N ASN A 138 6.93 -22.73 -13.30
CA ASN A 138 6.73 -22.69 -14.75
C ASN A 138 5.98 -23.93 -15.27
N ALA A 139 6.21 -25.10 -14.66
CA ALA A 139 5.50 -26.33 -15.02
C ALA A 139 4.00 -26.25 -14.64
N VAL A 140 3.70 -25.77 -13.42
CA VAL A 140 2.33 -25.57 -12.94
C VAL A 140 1.60 -24.54 -13.79
N ILE A 141 2.24 -23.41 -14.06
CA ILE A 141 1.67 -22.35 -14.90
C ILE A 141 1.43 -22.84 -16.33
N GLY A 142 2.38 -23.59 -16.91
CA GLY A 142 2.22 -24.18 -18.23
C GLY A 142 0.99 -25.12 -18.31
N LYS A 143 0.76 -25.94 -17.28
CA LYS A 143 -0.42 -26.83 -17.21
C LYS A 143 -1.73 -26.06 -17.03
N LEU A 144 -1.74 -25.02 -16.21
CA LEU A 144 -2.91 -24.15 -16.04
C LEU A 144 -3.26 -23.43 -17.35
N ALA A 145 -2.27 -22.84 -18.01
CA ALA A 145 -2.44 -22.17 -19.29
C ALA A 145 -2.91 -23.13 -20.40
N ALA A 146 -2.31 -24.32 -20.49
CA ALA A 146 -2.68 -25.33 -21.48
C ALA A 146 -4.10 -25.87 -21.29
N SER A 147 -4.66 -25.79 -20.08
CA SER A 147 -6.04 -26.23 -19.83
C SER A 147 -7.09 -25.37 -20.52
N GLY A 148 -6.81 -24.08 -20.71
CA GLY A 148 -7.79 -23.09 -21.18
C GLY A 148 -9.01 -22.91 -20.27
N LEU A 149 -9.04 -23.56 -19.09
CA LEU A 149 -10.17 -23.54 -18.17
C LEU A 149 -10.16 -22.31 -17.27
N VAL A 150 -8.96 -21.84 -16.91
CA VAL A 150 -8.75 -20.75 -15.95
C VAL A 150 -8.11 -19.56 -16.66
N GLU A 151 -8.59 -18.38 -16.30
CA GLU A 151 -7.95 -17.12 -16.62
C GLU A 151 -6.96 -16.78 -15.51
N MET A 152 -5.68 -16.72 -15.85
CA MET A 152 -4.62 -16.36 -14.91
C MET A 152 -4.45 -14.85 -14.85
N HIS A 153 -4.31 -14.32 -13.63
CA HIS A 153 -4.11 -12.89 -13.38
C HIS A 153 -2.64 -12.63 -13.03
N ALA A 154 -2.39 -12.05 -11.85
CA ALA A 154 -1.05 -11.73 -11.38
C ALA A 154 -0.38 -12.91 -10.67
N VAL A 155 0.93 -13.04 -10.92
CA VAL A 155 1.86 -13.84 -10.10
C VAL A 155 2.65 -12.89 -9.22
N SER A 156 2.75 -13.21 -7.94
CA SER A 156 3.56 -12.48 -6.95
C SER A 156 4.44 -13.47 -6.19
N PHE A 157 5.59 -13.01 -5.71
CA PHE A 157 6.51 -13.82 -4.93
C PHE A 157 6.44 -13.41 -3.47
N SER A 158 6.58 -14.37 -2.56
CA SER A 158 6.56 -14.13 -1.12
C SER A 158 7.49 -15.09 -0.38
N LEU A 159 7.63 -14.91 0.93
CA LEU A 159 8.31 -15.83 1.83
C LEU A 159 7.29 -16.64 2.63
N LEU A 160 7.57 -17.91 2.90
CA LEU A 160 6.75 -18.73 3.77
C LEU A 160 6.75 -18.19 5.21
N ASP A 161 7.92 -17.77 5.69
CA ASP A 161 8.10 -17.12 7.00
C ASP A 161 8.78 -15.76 6.86
N GLU A 162 7.98 -14.71 6.83
CA GLU A 162 8.45 -13.32 6.78
C GLU A 162 8.92 -12.80 8.14
N ARG A 163 8.65 -13.50 9.26
CA ARG A 163 8.83 -12.97 10.62
C ARG A 163 10.29 -12.61 10.88
N ASN A 164 11.21 -13.50 10.53
CA ASN A 164 12.64 -13.29 10.79
C ASN A 164 13.19 -12.08 10.03
N VAL A 165 12.78 -11.91 8.78
CA VAL A 165 13.24 -10.80 7.91
C VAL A 165 12.62 -9.47 8.35
N LEU A 166 11.33 -9.49 8.73
CA LEU A 166 10.67 -8.33 9.31
C LEU A 166 11.28 -7.91 10.65
N ASP A 167 11.65 -8.88 11.49
CA ASP A 167 12.32 -8.62 12.77
C ASP A 167 13.73 -8.07 12.56
N GLU A 168 14.45 -8.52 11.54
CA GLU A 168 15.72 -7.91 11.13
C GLU A 168 15.52 -6.45 10.70
N ALA A 169 14.54 -6.17 9.84
CA ALA A 169 14.22 -4.81 9.41
C ALA A 169 13.88 -3.91 10.60
N ARG A 170 13.10 -4.41 11.57
CA ARG A 170 12.75 -3.68 12.81
C ARG A 170 13.97 -3.39 13.68
N ARG A 171 14.87 -4.35 13.88
CA ARG A 171 16.12 -4.14 14.62
C ARG A 171 16.97 -3.04 13.97
N LYS A 172 17.05 -3.04 12.64
CA LYS A 172 17.74 -1.99 11.87
C LYS A 172 17.07 -0.63 12.05
N ALA A 173 15.74 -0.56 12.03
CA ALA A 173 14.98 0.67 12.23
C ALA A 173 15.21 1.28 13.63
N VAL A 174 15.22 0.44 14.67
CA VAL A 174 15.53 0.87 16.05
C VAL A 174 16.97 1.37 16.17
N ALA A 175 17.92 0.67 15.54
CA ALA A 175 19.32 1.10 15.54
C ALA A 175 19.51 2.45 14.81
N ASP A 176 18.83 2.64 13.67
CA ASP A 176 18.82 3.91 12.93
C ASP A 176 18.23 5.05 13.75
N ALA A 177 17.06 4.85 14.38
CA ALA A 177 16.45 5.83 15.27
C ALA A 177 17.39 6.22 16.43
N GLY A 178 18.05 5.23 17.06
CA GLY A 178 19.00 5.48 18.13
C GLY A 178 20.22 6.31 17.66
N HIS A 179 20.77 5.99 16.49
CA HIS A 179 21.88 6.73 15.91
C HIS A 179 21.50 8.19 15.59
N GLN A 180 20.32 8.40 15.00
CA GLN A 180 19.80 9.74 14.71
C GLN A 180 19.55 10.55 15.99
N ALA A 181 18.91 9.94 16.99
CA ALA A 181 18.67 10.59 18.28
C ALA A 181 19.98 11.06 18.93
N GLN A 182 20.99 10.19 18.93
CA GLN A 182 22.30 10.50 19.49
C GLN A 182 22.97 11.66 18.75
N THR A 183 22.96 11.62 17.42
CA THR A 183 23.50 12.68 16.56
C THR A 183 22.85 14.04 16.83
N LEU A 184 21.52 14.07 16.95
CA LEU A 184 20.77 15.30 17.23
C LEU A 184 21.02 15.81 18.65
N ALA A 185 21.11 14.91 19.63
CA ALA A 185 21.42 15.27 21.01
C ALA A 185 22.83 15.86 21.15
N ASP A 186 23.83 15.25 20.47
CA ASP A 186 25.20 15.76 20.41
C ASP A 186 25.25 17.16 19.77
N ALA A 187 24.58 17.36 18.64
CA ALA A 187 24.53 18.65 17.94
C ALA A 187 23.83 19.75 18.75
N ALA A 188 22.82 19.38 19.55
CA ALA A 188 22.06 20.32 20.38
C ALA A 188 22.69 20.55 21.77
N GLY A 189 23.78 19.86 22.12
CA GLY A 189 24.41 19.99 23.45
C GLY A 189 23.56 19.41 24.60
N VAL A 190 22.69 18.46 24.30
CA VAL A 190 21.80 17.78 25.27
C VAL A 190 22.20 16.32 25.44
N ARG A 191 21.70 15.65 26.47
CA ARG A 191 21.83 14.21 26.70
C ARG A 191 20.50 13.53 26.47
N LEU A 192 20.55 12.31 25.94
CA LEU A 192 19.42 11.40 25.91
C LEU A 192 19.32 10.71 27.29
N ASP A 193 18.14 10.75 27.89
CA ASP A 193 17.83 10.06 29.14
C ASP A 193 17.08 8.74 28.82
N GLU A 194 15.87 8.56 29.38
CA GLU A 194 15.03 7.38 29.16
C GLU A 194 14.19 7.46 27.88
N ILE A 195 13.90 6.30 27.30
CA ILE A 195 12.95 6.17 26.20
C ILE A 195 11.54 6.36 26.75
N VAL A 196 10.81 7.31 26.18
CA VAL A 196 9.42 7.64 26.55
C VAL A 196 8.44 6.79 25.75
N THR A 197 8.69 6.58 24.46
CA THR A 197 7.80 5.80 23.60
C THR A 197 8.59 5.13 22.48
N ILE A 198 8.19 3.90 22.15
CA ILE A 198 8.56 3.22 20.91
C ILE A 198 7.25 2.85 20.22
N SER A 199 7.02 3.45 19.06
CA SER A 199 5.90 3.12 18.19
C SER A 199 6.41 2.41 16.95
N ASN A 200 5.93 1.19 16.74
CA ASN A 200 6.21 0.42 15.53
C ASN A 200 5.20 0.77 14.45
N THR A 201 5.64 1.46 13.41
CA THR A 201 4.82 1.77 12.23
C THR A 201 4.82 0.55 11.31
N ARG A 202 3.70 0.27 10.62
CA ARG A 202 3.49 -0.98 9.88
C ARG A 202 4.70 -1.32 9.00
N ALA A 203 5.27 -2.50 9.22
CA ALA A 203 6.22 -3.09 8.28
C ALA A 203 5.43 -3.65 7.09
N THR A 204 5.72 -3.19 5.88
CA THR A 204 5.03 -3.64 4.67
C THR A 204 6.01 -4.37 3.77
N PRO A 205 5.71 -5.63 3.36
CA PRO A 205 6.45 -6.28 2.29
C PRO A 205 6.36 -5.41 1.03
N ARG A 206 7.49 -5.19 0.33
CA ARG A 206 7.42 -4.61 -1.02
C ARG A 206 6.98 -5.69 -1.99
N SER A 207 5.80 -5.52 -2.59
CA SER A 207 5.37 -6.37 -3.70
C SER A 207 6.17 -6.03 -4.95
N PHE A 208 6.89 -7.01 -5.49
CA PHE A 208 7.43 -6.94 -6.83
C PHE A 208 6.36 -7.45 -7.79
N ALA A 209 5.75 -6.52 -8.53
CA ALA A 209 4.93 -6.89 -9.68
C ALA A 209 5.86 -7.15 -10.86
N ALA A 210 5.82 -8.34 -11.44
CA ALA A 210 6.42 -8.57 -12.75
C ALA A 210 5.74 -7.61 -13.73
N ALA A 211 6.50 -6.66 -14.28
CA ALA A 211 5.97 -5.69 -15.23
C ALA A 211 5.38 -6.45 -16.43
N GLY A 212 4.10 -6.22 -16.71
CA GLY A 212 3.42 -6.82 -17.85
C GLY A 212 4.09 -6.38 -19.15
N MET A 213 4.90 -7.26 -19.74
CA MET A 213 5.34 -7.13 -21.11
C MET A 213 4.38 -7.89 -22.02
N ALA A 214 3.96 -7.24 -23.11
CA ALA A 214 3.17 -7.81 -24.18
C ALA A 214 3.75 -9.15 -24.64
N ALA A 215 2.88 -10.15 -24.80
CA ALA A 215 3.24 -11.55 -24.99
C ALA A 215 4.16 -11.81 -26.20
N PRO A 216 5.23 -12.58 -25.98
CA PRO A 216 5.64 -13.64 -26.88
C PRO A 216 5.42 -15.00 -26.21
N GLN A 217 5.22 -16.03 -27.02
CA GLN A 217 5.05 -17.41 -26.54
C GLN A 217 6.31 -17.85 -25.78
N SER A 218 6.12 -18.50 -24.63
CA SER A 218 7.14 -18.84 -23.59
C SER A 218 7.65 -17.66 -22.74
N VAL A 219 6.77 -17.11 -21.90
CA VAL A 219 7.18 -16.27 -20.76
C VAL A 219 7.59 -17.20 -19.62
N GLU A 220 8.89 -17.41 -19.45
CA GLU A 220 9.42 -18.01 -18.23
C GLU A 220 9.24 -17.01 -17.08
N ILE A 221 8.52 -17.42 -16.04
CA ILE A 221 8.31 -16.58 -14.86
C ILE A 221 9.48 -16.81 -13.93
N VAL A 222 10.37 -15.82 -13.87
CA VAL A 222 11.59 -15.85 -13.06
C VAL A 222 11.34 -15.10 -11.75
N PRO A 223 11.58 -15.73 -10.58
CA PRO A 223 11.56 -15.05 -9.30
C PRO A 223 12.61 -13.94 -9.20
N PRO A 224 12.34 -12.83 -8.49
CA PRO A 224 13.36 -11.84 -8.20
C PRO A 224 14.46 -12.43 -7.30
N ASP A 225 15.68 -11.93 -7.44
CA ASP A 225 16.82 -12.38 -6.61
C ASP A 225 16.57 -12.17 -5.12
N THR A 226 15.88 -11.08 -4.76
CA THR A 226 15.56 -10.71 -3.38
C THR A 226 14.23 -9.95 -3.29
N LEU A 227 13.49 -10.18 -2.21
CA LEU A 227 12.38 -9.37 -1.75
C LEU A 227 12.86 -8.43 -0.63
N GLY A 228 12.47 -7.15 -0.72
CA GLY A 228 12.77 -6.14 0.29
C GLY A 228 11.64 -5.97 1.31
N PHE A 229 12.02 -5.87 2.57
CA PHE A 229 11.13 -5.65 3.71
C PHE A 229 11.58 -4.41 4.45
N ASP A 230 10.67 -3.44 4.56
CA ASP A 230 10.92 -2.19 5.24
C ASP A 230 10.16 -2.14 6.57
N ALA A 231 10.76 -1.53 7.57
CA ALA A 231 10.15 -1.22 8.85
C ALA A 231 10.52 0.21 9.26
N SER A 232 9.58 0.92 9.87
CA SER A 232 9.79 2.26 10.40
C SER A 232 9.36 2.28 11.86
N VAL A 233 10.16 2.92 12.71
CA VAL A 233 9.86 3.09 14.14
C VAL A 233 9.95 4.55 14.50
N VAL A 234 8.98 5.04 15.26
CA VAL A 234 9.03 6.37 15.87
C VAL A 234 9.40 6.18 17.31
N MET A 235 10.52 6.79 17.71
CA MET A 235 11.04 6.70 19.07
C MET A 235 11.14 8.09 19.68
N SER A 236 10.85 8.18 20.97
CA SER A 236 11.00 9.42 21.73
C SER A 236 11.78 9.19 23.01
N TRP A 237 12.63 10.16 23.36
CA TRP A 237 13.48 10.15 24.55
C TRP A 237 13.25 11.43 25.35
N HIS A 238 13.35 11.33 26.67
CA HIS A 238 13.58 12.52 27.47
C HIS A 238 14.98 13.06 27.20
N ILE A 239 15.11 14.39 27.17
CA ILE A 239 16.39 15.07 27.01
C ILE A 239 16.66 16.04 28.14
N SER A 240 17.93 16.15 28.51
CA SER A 240 18.42 17.04 29.55
C SER A 240 19.64 17.82 29.06
N SER A 241 19.90 19.02 29.61
CA SER A 241 21.11 19.77 29.26
C SER A 241 22.37 19.01 29.69
N ARG A 242 23.44 19.07 28.88
CA ARG A 242 24.77 18.65 29.35
C ARG A 242 25.26 19.60 30.44
N PRO A 243 25.83 19.07 31.54
CA PRO A 243 26.51 19.89 32.54
C PRO A 243 27.79 20.52 31.99
#